data_AF-A0A7C9FES4-F1
#
_entry.id   AF-A0A7C9FES4-F1
#
_cell.length_a   1.000
_cell.length_b   1.000
_cell.length_c   1.000
_cell.angle_alpha   90.00
_cell.angle_beta   90.00
_cell.angle_gamma   90.00
#
_symmetry.space_group_name_H-M   'P 1'
#
loop_
_entity.id
_entity.type
_entity.pdbx_description
1 polymer ?
#
loop_
_entity_poly.entity_id
_entity_poly.type
_entity_poly.pdbx_seq_one_letter_code
_entity_poly.pdbx_strand_id
1 'polypeptide(L)'
;IVLSSDEDDNNAQNDKQIVLYDPSVANGSGQVVPESDPNPIRVRASPPKVLPSVGAFTVQCAQCFKWRLIPTKEKYEEIREHILEKPFSCEIAKEWRPEISCDDPGDIEQDGSRLWAIDKPNIAQPP
;
A
#
# COMPACT_ATOMS: atom_id res chain seq x y z
N ILE A 1 -34.10 -50.25 -19.52
CA ILE A 1 -34.05 -49.32 -20.68
C ILE A 1 -33.90 -47.93 -20.06
N VAL A 2 -32.67 -47.53 -19.70
CA VAL A 2 -31.66 -46.81 -20.51
C VAL A 2 -32.12 -45.40 -20.91
N LEU A 3 -31.54 -44.39 -20.20
CA LEU A 3 -31.03 -43.05 -20.60
C LEU A 3 -32.04 -42.04 -21.21
N SER A 4 -31.94 -40.70 -21.09
CA SER A 4 -30.86 -39.72 -20.83
C SER A 4 -31.50 -38.37 -20.40
N SER A 5 -30.77 -37.44 -19.74
CA SER A 5 -30.32 -36.12 -20.27
C SER A 5 -30.71 -35.01 -19.27
N ASP A 6 -29.96 -33.98 -18.89
CA ASP A 6 -28.57 -33.52 -19.06
C ASP A 6 -28.28 -32.57 -17.88
N GLU A 7 -27.03 -32.57 -17.39
CA GLU A 7 -26.48 -31.65 -16.38
C GLU A 7 -25.91 -30.41 -17.09
N ASP A 8 -26.11 -29.19 -16.55
CA ASP A 8 -25.33 -28.01 -16.99
C ASP A 8 -25.22 -26.95 -15.87
N ASP A 9 -24.28 -27.18 -14.95
CA ASP A 9 -23.73 -26.20 -14.01
C ASP A 9 -22.87 -25.17 -14.77
N ASN A 10 -23.44 -24.01 -15.09
CA ASN A 10 -22.72 -22.95 -15.78
C ASN A 10 -21.90 -22.09 -14.80
N ASN A 11 -20.63 -22.49 -14.64
CA ASN A 11 -19.56 -21.76 -14.00
C ASN A 11 -19.17 -20.50 -14.80
N ALA A 12 -19.66 -19.34 -14.41
CA ALA A 12 -19.27 -18.05 -14.98
C ALA A 12 -17.96 -17.53 -14.36
N GLN A 13 -16.83 -18.13 -14.72
CA GLN A 13 -15.50 -17.57 -14.45
C GLN A 13 -15.23 -16.45 -15.45
N ASN A 14 -15.42 -15.20 -15.02
CA ASN A 14 -15.19 -14.01 -15.82
C ASN A 14 -13.69 -13.71 -15.96
N ASP A 15 -13.06 -14.30 -16.97
CA ASP A 15 -11.66 -14.06 -17.36
C ASP A 15 -11.48 -12.60 -17.84
N LYS A 16 -11.19 -11.69 -16.91
CA LYS A 16 -10.83 -10.31 -17.22
C LYS A 16 -9.36 -10.28 -17.59
N GLN A 17 -9.05 -10.46 -18.86
CA GLN A 17 -7.70 -10.33 -19.40
C GLN A 17 -7.24 -8.86 -19.34
N ILE A 18 -6.13 -8.60 -18.63
CA ILE A 18 -5.46 -7.30 -18.62
C ILE A 18 -4.62 -7.20 -19.90
N VAL A 19 -5.02 -6.33 -20.83
CA VAL A 19 -4.23 -5.99 -22.02
C VAL A 19 -3.28 -4.84 -21.63
N LEU A 20 -1.98 -5.12 -21.54
CA LEU A 20 -0.99 -4.04 -21.44
C LEU A 20 -0.92 -3.32 -22.78
N TYR A 21 -1.34 -2.06 -22.80
CA TYR A 21 -1.12 -1.18 -23.95
C TYR A 21 0.34 -0.73 -23.94
N ASP A 22 1.12 -1.22 -24.91
CA ASP A 22 2.47 -0.73 -25.18
C ASP A 22 2.38 0.38 -26.26
N PRO A 23 2.58 1.67 -25.91
CA PRO A 23 2.54 2.77 -26.87
C PRO A 23 3.69 2.76 -27.89
N SER A 24 4.65 1.83 -27.79
CA SER A 24 5.80 1.72 -28.70
C SER A 24 5.42 1.24 -30.11
N VAL A 25 4.24 0.64 -30.28
CA VAL A 25 3.79 0.07 -31.58
C VAL A 25 3.19 1.11 -32.53
N ALA A 26 3.10 2.38 -32.14
CA ALA A 26 2.41 3.42 -32.91
C ALA A 26 3.22 4.02 -34.08
N ASN A 27 4.50 3.63 -34.26
CA ASN A 27 5.28 4.06 -35.42
C ASN A 27 5.49 2.91 -36.39
N GLY A 28 4.64 2.89 -37.42
CA GLY A 28 4.62 1.86 -38.44
C GLY A 28 5.89 1.81 -39.30
N SER A 29 6.32 0.59 -39.60
CA SER A 29 6.86 0.10 -40.88
C SER A 29 7.43 -1.31 -40.69
N GLY A 30 6.82 -2.34 -41.30
CA GLY A 30 7.52 -3.57 -41.68
C GLY A 30 7.11 -4.88 -40.99
N GLN A 31 6.47 -5.75 -41.78
CA GLN A 31 6.48 -7.22 -41.78
C GLN A 31 6.20 -8.02 -40.49
N VAL A 32 4.99 -8.60 -40.48
CA VAL A 32 4.64 -9.80 -39.72
C VAL A 32 5.43 -11.02 -40.22
N VAL A 33 6.16 -11.68 -39.33
CA VAL A 33 6.63 -13.07 -39.53
C VAL A 33 6.09 -13.90 -38.37
N PRO A 34 5.31 -14.97 -38.60
CA PRO A 34 4.93 -15.90 -37.56
C PRO A 34 6.01 -16.98 -37.50
N GLU A 35 6.99 -16.83 -36.61
CA GLU A 35 7.97 -17.89 -36.36
C GLU A 35 7.63 -18.58 -35.03
N SER A 36 7.07 -19.77 -35.18
CA SER A 36 6.81 -20.75 -34.14
C SER A 36 8.12 -21.33 -33.63
N ASP A 37 8.49 -20.99 -32.39
CA ASP A 37 9.39 -21.77 -31.56
C ASP A 37 8.81 -21.89 -30.13
N PRO A 38 8.51 -23.11 -29.63
CA PRO A 38 8.03 -23.31 -28.27
C PRO A 38 9.22 -23.28 -27.31
N ASN A 39 9.77 -22.10 -27.06
CA ASN A 39 10.71 -21.95 -25.95
C ASN A 39 9.87 -21.92 -24.66
N PRO A 40 10.02 -22.87 -23.72
CA PRO A 40 9.26 -22.83 -22.48
C PRO A 40 9.64 -21.53 -21.77
N ILE A 41 8.68 -20.59 -21.72
CA ILE A 41 8.78 -19.37 -20.93
C ILE A 41 9.12 -19.84 -19.52
N ARG A 42 10.39 -19.70 -19.15
CA ARG A 42 10.85 -19.93 -17.79
C ARG A 42 10.20 -18.81 -16.99
N VAL A 43 9.00 -19.06 -16.49
CA VAL A 43 8.29 -18.18 -15.56
C VAL A 43 9.26 -18.04 -14.40
N ARG A 44 10.01 -16.93 -14.38
CA ARG A 44 10.82 -16.58 -13.23
C ARG A 44 9.79 -16.37 -12.14
N ALA A 45 9.63 -17.38 -11.28
CA ALA A 45 8.82 -17.26 -10.10
C ALA A 45 9.37 -16.05 -9.35
N SER A 46 8.67 -14.92 -9.44
CA SER A 46 8.98 -13.75 -8.64
C SER A 46 9.02 -14.25 -7.20
N PRO A 47 10.12 -14.01 -6.46
CA PRO A 47 10.12 -14.36 -5.05
C PRO A 47 8.87 -13.74 -4.41
N PRO A 48 8.22 -14.45 -3.47
CA PRO A 48 7.01 -13.97 -2.83
C PRO A 48 7.26 -12.54 -2.36
N LYS A 49 6.44 -11.60 -2.83
CA LYS A 49 6.51 -10.20 -2.43
C LYS A 49 6.15 -10.17 -0.95
N VAL A 50 7.15 -10.25 -0.08
CA VAL A 50 6.96 -10.04 1.35
C VAL A 50 6.51 -8.60 1.49
N LEU A 51 5.27 -8.41 1.95
CA LEU A 51 4.77 -7.07 2.21
C LEU A 51 5.70 -6.40 3.22
N PRO A 52 6.17 -5.18 2.96
CA PRO A 52 7.03 -4.48 3.91
C PRO A 52 6.28 -4.33 5.23
N SER A 53 6.86 -4.85 6.31
CA SER A 53 6.32 -4.67 7.66
C SER A 53 6.44 -3.20 8.07
N VAL A 54 5.48 -2.71 8.86
CA VAL A 54 5.50 -1.34 9.39
C VAL A 54 6.66 -1.23 10.39
N GLY A 55 7.60 -0.33 10.11
CA GLY A 55 8.82 -0.18 10.91
C GLY A 55 8.67 0.72 12.14
N ALA A 56 7.75 1.70 12.11
CA ALA A 56 7.47 2.61 13.22
C ALA A 56 6.15 3.34 12.99
N PHE A 57 5.50 3.76 14.08
CA PHE A 57 4.34 4.64 14.04
C PHE A 57 4.77 6.06 14.36
N THR A 58 4.37 7.01 13.52
CA THR A 58 4.75 8.42 13.68
C THR A 58 3.58 9.32 13.36
N VAL A 59 3.52 10.47 14.03
CA VAL A 59 2.53 11.50 13.75
C VAL A 59 3.22 12.85 13.58
N GLN A 60 2.69 13.68 12.68
CA GLN A 60 3.17 15.04 12.50
C GLN A 60 2.51 15.99 13.50
N CYS A 61 3.31 16.78 14.22
CA CYS A 61 2.82 17.86 15.06
C CYS A 61 2.19 18.97 14.21
N ALA A 62 0.97 19.39 14.52
CA ALA A 62 0.29 20.48 13.83
C ALA A 62 0.83 21.88 14.15
N GLN A 63 1.63 22.03 15.21
CA GLN A 63 2.21 23.31 15.62
C GLN A 63 3.60 23.53 15.00
N CYS A 64 4.46 22.52 15.03
CA CYS A 64 5.85 22.63 14.59
C CYS A 64 6.20 21.76 13.37
N PHE A 65 5.24 20.98 12.86
CA PHE A 65 5.37 20.09 11.70
C PHE A 65 6.46 18.99 11.82
N LYS A 66 7.03 18.81 13.02
CA LYS A 66 7.98 17.74 13.33
C LYS A 66 7.27 16.42 13.56
N TRP A 67 7.89 15.32 13.12
CA TRP A 67 7.38 13.97 13.32
C TRP A 67 7.79 13.44 14.70
N ARG A 68 6.79 12.92 15.44
CA ARG A 68 6.96 12.31 16.75
C ARG A 68 6.66 10.82 16.70
N LEU A 69 7.49 10.02 17.36
CA LEU A 69 7.28 8.58 17.48
C LEU A 69 6.13 8.28 18.45
N ILE A 70 5.25 7.37 18.02
CA ILE A 70 4.17 6.83 18.85
C ILE A 70 4.60 5.45 19.37
N PRO A 71 4.53 5.19 20.69
CA PRO A 71 5.09 3.99 21.30
C PRO A 71 4.32 2.71 20.97
N THR A 72 3.00 2.82 20.74
CA THR A 72 2.13 1.67 20.50
C THR A 72 1.24 1.90 19.28
N LYS A 73 0.81 0.81 18.65
CA LYS A 73 -0.10 0.88 17.51
C LYS A 73 -1.45 1.49 17.93
N GLU A 74 -1.97 1.08 19.08
CA GLU A 74 -3.28 1.50 19.59
C GLU A 74 -3.34 3.02 19.77
N LYS A 75 -2.27 3.63 20.31
CA LYS A 75 -2.20 5.09 20.48
C LYS A 75 -2.13 5.80 19.14
N TYR A 76 -1.45 5.21 18.15
CA TYR A 76 -1.40 5.76 16.80
C TYR A 76 -2.78 5.74 16.14
N GLU A 77 -3.53 4.65 16.31
CA GLU A 77 -4.88 4.52 15.76
C GLU A 77 -5.89 5.46 16.44
N GLU A 78 -5.80 5.66 17.76
CA GLU A 78 -6.61 6.66 18.46
C GLU A 78 -6.36 8.07 17.92
N ILE A 79 -5.08 8.42 17.73
CA ILE A 79 -4.69 9.72 17.18
C ILE A 79 -5.20 9.84 15.74
N ARG A 80 -5.01 8.83 14.88
CA ARG A 80 -5.43 8.91 13.46
C ARG A 80 -6.95 9.11 13.31
N GLU A 81 -7.75 8.51 14.20
CA GLU A 81 -9.20 8.62 14.17
C GLU A 81 -9.66 10.05 14.50
N HIS A 82 -9.00 10.68 15.47
CA HIS A 82 -9.39 12.01 15.97
C HIS A 82 -8.55 13.14 15.39
N ILE A 83 -7.58 12.88 14.50
CA ILE A 83 -6.61 13.91 14.05
C ILE A 83 -7.26 15.09 13.31
N LEU A 84 -8.43 14.87 12.70
CA LEU A 84 -9.21 15.90 12.02
C LEU A 84 -9.91 16.85 12.99
N GLU A 85 -10.34 16.34 14.15
CA GLU A 85 -11.04 17.11 15.18
C GLU A 85 -10.08 17.68 16.21
N LYS A 86 -9.10 16.86 16.61
CA LYS A 86 -8.08 17.15 17.62
C LYS A 86 -6.69 16.98 16.98
N PRO A 87 -6.14 18.05 16.39
CA PRO A 87 -4.82 17.98 15.79
C PRO A 87 -3.77 17.61 16.83
N PHE A 88 -2.82 16.76 16.42
CA PHE A 88 -1.76 16.33 17.31
C PHE A 88 -0.75 17.45 17.58
N SER A 89 -0.32 17.61 18.84
CA SER A 89 0.73 18.54 19.24
C SER A 89 1.79 17.83 20.09
N CYS A 90 3.00 18.37 20.16
CA CYS A 90 4.08 17.78 20.98
C CYS A 90 3.70 17.68 22.46
N GLU A 91 2.77 18.50 22.95
CA GLU A 91 2.24 18.40 24.31
C GLU A 91 1.52 17.07 24.57
N ILE A 92 0.85 16.50 23.57
CA ILE A 92 0.22 15.19 23.69
C ILE A 92 1.29 14.10 23.81
N ALA A 93 2.42 14.24 23.12
CA ALA A 93 3.54 13.30 23.28
C ALA A 93 4.18 13.32 24.67
N LYS A 94 3.97 14.36 25.47
CA LYS A 94 4.46 14.38 26.86
C LYS A 94 3.84 13.28 27.73
N GLU A 95 2.72 12.70 27.32
CA GLU A 95 2.09 11.55 27.98
C GLU A 95 3.04 10.34 28.03
N TRP A 96 3.90 10.14 27.01
CA TRP A 96 4.89 9.05 26.97
C TRP A 96 6.35 9.52 26.94
N ARG A 97 6.62 10.77 26.54
CA ARG A 97 7.95 11.39 26.58
C ARG A 97 7.89 12.79 27.20
N PRO A 98 8.03 12.93 28.52
CA PRO A 98 7.81 14.21 29.20
C PRO A 98 8.77 15.34 28.80
N GLU A 99 9.95 14.98 28.28
CA GLU A 99 10.98 15.93 27.83
C GLU A 99 10.70 16.49 26.43
N ILE A 100 9.66 16.00 25.73
CA ILE A 100 9.42 16.39 24.34
C ILE A 100 8.75 17.76 24.25
N SER A 101 9.31 18.63 23.42
CA SER A 101 8.77 19.96 23.15
C SER A 101 8.77 20.26 21.65
N CYS A 102 8.21 21.41 21.24
CA CYS A 102 8.30 21.83 19.85
C CYS A 102 9.71 22.32 19.46
N ASP A 103 10.56 22.63 20.45
CA ASP A 103 11.93 23.11 20.25
C ASP A 103 12.91 21.95 19.98
N ASP A 104 12.58 20.75 20.47
CA ASP A 104 13.39 19.56 20.23
C ASP A 104 13.33 19.11 18.77
N PRO A 105 14.44 18.57 18.22
CA PRO A 105 14.46 17.99 16.88
C PRO A 105 13.42 16.87 16.75
N GLY A 106 12.93 16.64 15.53
CA GLY A 106 11.98 15.55 15.25
C GLY A 106 12.60 14.20 15.54
N ASP A 107 11.80 13.21 15.94
CA ASP A 107 12.31 11.84 16.13
C ASP A 107 12.73 11.22 14.79
N ILE A 108 12.04 11.60 13.72
CA ILE A 108 12.25 11.13 12.36
C ILE A 108 12.08 12.33 11.41
N GLU A 109 12.86 12.35 10.33
CA GLU A 109 12.76 13.34 9.26
C GLU A 109 12.41 12.63 7.94
N GLN A 110 11.74 13.35 7.04
CA GLN A 110 11.51 12.88 5.68
C GLN A 110 12.77 13.13 4.84
N ASP A 111 13.82 12.34 5.10
CA ASP A 111 15.12 12.39 4.42
C ASP A 111 15.17 11.57 3.11
N GLY A 112 14.04 10.95 2.73
CA GLY A 112 13.95 10.08 1.55
C GLY A 112 14.56 8.69 1.74
N SER A 113 15.14 8.38 2.90
CA SER A 113 15.71 7.06 3.20
C SER A 113 14.64 5.99 3.43
N ARG A 114 13.41 6.41 3.75
CA ARG A 114 12.30 5.55 4.15
C ARG A 114 11.07 5.79 3.30
N LEU A 115 10.35 4.70 3.04
CA LEU A 115 9.00 4.75 2.46
C LEU A 115 7.99 5.07 3.58
N TRP A 116 7.13 6.05 3.32
CA TRP A 116 6.09 6.46 4.25
C TRP A 116 4.73 5.95 3.79
N ALA A 117 3.98 5.33 4.70
CA ALA A 117 2.56 5.11 4.53
C ALA A 117 1.85 6.28 5.21
N ILE A 118 1.25 7.17 4.41
CA ILE A 118 0.50 8.32 4.92
C ILE A 118 -0.99 8.00 4.73
N ASP A 119 -1.73 7.95 5.84
CA ASP A 119 -3.17 7.70 5.83
C ASP A 119 -3.91 8.85 5.14
N LYS A 120 -4.93 8.50 4.33
CA LYS A 120 -5.90 9.49 3.84
C LYS A 120 -6.85 9.86 5.00
N PRO A 121 -7.34 11.11 5.07
CA PRO A 121 -8.35 11.48 6.05
C PRO A 121 -9.62 10.60 5.91
N ASN A 122 -10.23 10.20 7.04
CA ASN A 122 -11.43 9.34 7.16
C ASN A 122 -11.27 7.84 6.80
N ILE A 123 -10.12 7.21 7.06
CA ILE A 123 -10.00 5.74 6.96
C ILE A 123 -10.45 5.09 8.27
N ALA A 124 -11.45 4.19 8.20
CA ALA A 124 -11.96 3.45 9.35
C ALA A 124 -10.89 2.54 9.97
N GLN A 125 -10.99 2.26 11.29
CA GLN A 125 -10.12 1.29 11.94
C GLN A 125 -10.28 -0.11 11.28
N PRO A 126 -9.18 -0.85 11.06
CA PRO A 126 -9.27 -2.22 10.58
C PRO A 126 -9.95 -3.11 11.65
N PRO A 127 -10.80 -4.07 11.22
CA PRO A 127 -11.61 -4.92 12.12
C PRO A 127 -10.79 -5.94 12.91
#